data_AF-A0A1V9DAE1-F1
#
_entry.id   AF-A0A1V9DAE1-F1
#
_cell.length_a   1.000
_cell.length_b   1.000
_cell.length_c   1.000
_cell.angle_alpha   90.00
_cell.angle_beta   90.00
_cell.angle_gamma   90.00
#
_symmetry.space_group_name_H-M   'P 1'
#
loop_
_entity.id
_entity.type
_entity.pdbx_description
1 polymer ?
#
loop_
_entity_poly.entity_id
_entity_poly.type
_entity_poly.pdbx_seq_one_letter_code
_entity_poly.pdbx_strand_id
1 'polypeptide(L)' 'MTDIVIGEAIMQLVNAGEEISWRAVTEALQHQMQDEQDSERVTAMRCAIAKVTRELRSRAVSSGFQLDRPAAGQLLH' A
#
# COMPACT_ATOMS: atom_id res chain seq x y z
N MET A 1 8.25 9.69 12.43
CA MET A 1 8.14 10.43 11.16
C MET A 1 7.38 9.67 10.08
N THR A 2 7.77 8.43 9.73
CA THR A 2 7.13 7.63 8.67
C THR A 2 5.61 7.47 8.80
N ASP A 3 5.10 7.13 9.99
CA ASP A 3 3.64 6.99 10.19
C ASP A 3 2.89 8.33 10.15
N ILE A 4 3.58 9.45 10.44
CA ILE A 4 3.01 10.80 10.37
C ILE A 4 2.77 11.16 8.90
N VAL A 5 3.77 11.00 8.04
CA VAL A 5 3.61 11.32 6.59
C VAL A 5 2.57 10.40 5.92
N ILE A 6 2.43 9.15 6.37
CA ILE A 6 1.33 8.27 5.94
C ILE A 6 -0.02 8.85 6.38
N GLY A 7 -0.14 9.27 7.64
CA GLY A 7 -1.35 9.91 8.16
C GLY A 7 -1.73 11.18 7.39
N GLU A 8 -0.75 12.04 7.08
CA GLU A 8 -0.94 13.25 6.28
C GLU A 8 -1.45 12.92 4.87
N ALA A 9 -0.85 11.95 4.19
CA ALA A 9 -1.32 11.49 2.88
C ALA A 9 -2.75 10.93 2.92
N ILE A 10 -3.10 10.16 3.95
CA ILE A 10 -4.47 9.66 4.15
C ILE A 10 -5.44 10.83 4.39
N MET A 11 -5.08 11.80 5.24
CA MET A 11 -5.93 12.96 5.51
C MET A 11 -6.14 13.81 4.26
N GLN A 12 -5.13 13.95 3.40
CA GLN A 12 -5.29 14.65 2.12
C GLN A 12 -6.31 13.96 1.21
N LEU A 13 -6.26 12.63 1.10
CA LEU A 13 -7.25 11.86 0.34
C LEU A 13 -8.66 12.01 0.93
N VAL A 14 -8.78 11.91 2.26
CA VAL A 14 -10.06 12.12 2.97
C VAL A 14 -10.62 13.51 2.67
N ASN A 15 -9.79 14.55 2.77
CA ASN A 15 -10.20 15.92 2.56
C ASN A 15 -10.55 16.22 1.09
N ALA A 16 -9.92 15.51 0.15
CA ALA A 16 -10.23 15.55 -1.27
C ALA A 16 -11.50 14.74 -1.63
N GLY A 17 -12.04 13.94 -0.71
CA GLY A 17 -13.16 13.04 -0.99
C GLY A 17 -12.78 11.85 -1.88
N GLU A 18 -11.49 11.54 -1.96
CA GLU A 18 -10.94 10.46 -2.79
C GLU A 18 -11.08 9.10 -2.10
N GLU A 19 -11.13 8.04 -2.89
CA GLU A 19 -11.15 6.68 -2.36
C GLU A 19 -9.81 6.36 -1.67
N ILE A 20 -9.88 5.94 -0.40
CA ILE A 20 -8.69 5.55 0.36
C ILE A 20 -8.29 4.14 -0.04
N SER A 21 -7.33 4.05 -0.95
CA SER A 21 -6.64 2.82 -1.29
C SER A 21 -5.14 2.95 -1.03
N TRP A 22 -4.46 1.83 -0.82
CA TRP A 22 -3.00 1.86 -0.69
C TRP A 22 -2.29 2.40 -1.94
N ARG A 23 -2.91 2.24 -3.11
CA ARG A 23 -2.42 2.83 -4.37
C ARG A 23 -2.52 4.35 -4.30
N ALA A 24 -3.68 4.88 -3.91
CA ALA A 24 -3.89 6.32 -3.73
C ALA A 24 -2.95 6.91 -2.68
N VAL A 25 -2.72 6.22 -1.55
CA VAL A 25 -1.75 6.67 -0.52
C VAL A 25 -0.32 6.73 -1.09
N THR A 26 0.05 5.77 -1.93
CA THR A 26 1.37 5.75 -2.58
C THR A 26 1.52 6.92 -3.57
N GLU A 27 0.50 7.18 -4.38
CA GLU A 27 0.47 8.30 -5.33
C GLU A 27 0.54 9.65 -4.60
N ALA A 28 -0.23 9.81 -3.51
CA ALA A 28 -0.21 11.03 -2.68
C ALA A 28 1.18 11.28 -2.07
N LEU A 29 1.84 10.25 -1.52
CA LEU A 29 3.19 10.35 -0.98
C LEU A 29 4.22 10.69 -2.08
N GLN A 30 4.08 10.14 -3.29
CA GLN A 30 4.96 10.45 -4.41
C GLN A 30 4.80 11.91 -4.87
N HIS A 31 3.57 12.41 -4.89
CA HIS A 31 3.31 13.81 -5.24
C HIS A 31 3.91 14.75 -4.18
N GLN A 32 3.67 14.50 -2.88
CA GLN A 32 4.24 15.31 -1.80
C GLN A 32 5.77 15.36 -1.84
N MET A 33 6.41 14.24 -2.18
CA MET A 33 7.87 14.15 -2.22
C MET A 33 8.51 14.95 -3.36
N GLN A 34 7.75 15.32 -4.41
CA GLN A 34 8.28 16.13 -5.52
C GLN A 34 8.58 17.57 -5.08
N ASP A 35 7.81 18.08 -4.12
CA ASP A 35 7.91 19.46 -3.63
C ASP A 35 8.59 19.54 -2.25
N GLU A 36 8.92 18.40 -1.63
CA GLU A 36 9.51 18.34 -0.30
C GLU A 36 11.01 18.66 -0.31
N GLN A 37 11.40 19.63 0.52
CA GLN A 37 12.80 20.07 0.66
C GLN A 37 13.46 19.55 1.94
N ASP A 38 12.66 19.15 2.93
CA ASP A 38 13.19 18.60 4.18
C ASP A 38 13.69 17.18 3.96
N SER A 39 15.00 16.98 4.09
CA SER A 39 15.66 15.69 3.88
C SER A 39 15.19 14.57 4.81
N GLU A 40 14.80 14.89 6.04
CA GLU A 40 14.25 13.92 7.00
C GLU A 40 12.86 13.48 6.52
N ARG A 41 12.04 14.44 6.09
CA ARG A 41 10.71 14.16 5.54
C ARG A 41 10.79 13.37 4.24
N VAL A 42 11.69 13.72 3.32
CA VAL A 42 11.93 12.92 2.09
C VAL A 42 12.29 11.48 2.44
N THR A 43 13.17 11.28 3.43
CA THR A 43 13.55 9.94 3.89
C THR A 43 12.36 9.19 4.50
N ALA A 44 11.54 9.87 5.28
CA ALA A 44 10.31 9.32 5.85
C ALA A 44 9.28 8.95 4.77
N MET A 45 9.10 9.79 3.74
CA MET A 45 8.20 9.54 2.60
C MET A 45 8.66 8.31 1.80
N ARG A 46 9.97 8.16 1.56
CA ARG A 46 10.52 6.95 0.92
C ARG A 46 10.25 5.70 1.76
N CYS A 47 10.45 5.77 3.07
CA CYS A 47 10.13 4.67 3.99
C CYS A 47 8.63 4.35 3.98
N ALA A 48 7.78 5.37 3.92
CA ALA A 48 6.33 5.23 3.88
C ALA A 48 5.87 4.54 2.60
N ILE A 49 6.37 4.97 1.44
CA ILE A 49 6.10 4.34 0.14
C ILE A 49 6.51 2.86 0.17
N ALA A 50 7.69 2.54 0.70
CA ALA A 50 8.17 1.16 0.81
C ALA A 50 7.24 0.31 1.70
N LYS A 51 6.81 0.85 2.85
CA LYS A 51 5.88 0.20 3.77
C LYS A 51 4.53 -0.06 3.10
N VAL A 52 3.92 0.96 2.49
CA VAL A 52 2.62 0.85 1.82
C VAL A 52 2.67 -0.12 0.63
N THR A 53 3.75 -0.09 -0.15
CA THR A 53 3.97 -1.01 -1.28
C THR A 53 4.11 -2.46 -0.82
N ARG A 54 4.74 -2.69 0.34
CA ARG A 54 4.82 -4.03 0.94
C ARG A 54 3.44 -4.53 1.34
N GLU A 55 2.60 -3.68 1.94
CA GLU A 55 1.24 -4.04 2.32
C GLU A 55 0.32 -4.27 1.11
N LEU A 56 0.51 -3.51 0.03
CA LEU A 56 -0.13 -3.79 -1.26
C LEU A 56 0.20 -5.20 -1.75
N ARG A 57 1.48 -5.56 -1.72
CA ARG A 57 1.96 -6.87 -2.20
C ARG A 57 1.49 -8.01 -1.29
N SER A 58 1.54 -7.84 0.03
CA SER A 58 1.09 -8.88 0.98
C SER A 58 -0.41 -9.18 0.81
N ARG A 59 -1.20 -8.13 0.55
CA ARG A 59 -2.63 -8.28 0.26
C ARG A 59 -2.87 -8.91 -1.10
N ALA A 60 -2.17 -8.51 -2.16
CA ALA A 60 -2.27 -9.14 -3.47
C ALA A 60 -1.97 -10.66 -3.42
N VAL A 61 -0.98 -11.06 -2.61
CA VAL A 61 -0.65 -12.48 -2.37
C VAL A 61 -1.74 -13.18 -1.55
N SER A 62 -2.31 -12.50 -0.55
CA SER A 62 -3.40 -13.07 0.27
C SER A 62 -4.72 -13.21 -0.50
N SER A 63 -5.03 -12.28 -1.42
CA SER A 63 -6.16 -12.39 -2.35
C SER A 63 -6.00 -13.54 -3.36
N GLY A 64 -4.76 -13.99 -3.59
CA GLY A 64 -4.44 -15.14 -4.43
C GLY A 64 -4.54 -16.50 -3.72
N PHE A 65 -4.85 -16.53 -2.43
CA PHE A 65 -4.94 -17.77 -1.64
C PHE A 65 -6.39 -18.17 -1.36
N GLN A 66 -7.19 -18.23 -2.43
CA GLN A 66 -8.51 -18.85 -2.43
C GLN A 66 -8.70 -19.67 -3.71
N LEU A 67 -7.74 -20.55 -4.01
CA LEU A 67 -8.00 -21.77 -4.77
C LEU A 67 -8.19 -22.89 -3.77
N ASP A 68 -9.47 -23.14 -3.50
CA ASP A 68 -10.02 -24.22 -2.74
C ASP A 68 -9.48 -25.57 -3.26
N ARG A 69 -8.64 -26.20 -2.41
CA ARG A 69 -8.60 -27.62 -2.03
C ARG A 69 -8.39 -28.71 -3.11
N PRO A 70 -7.53 -29.72 -2.81
CA PRO A 70 -7.25 -30.84 -3.70
C PRO A 70 -8.46 -31.77 -3.85
N ALA A 71 -8.81 -32.11 -5.08
CA ALA A 71 -9.61 -33.29 -5.37
C ALA A 71 -8.73 -34.53 -5.14
N ALA A 72 -8.73 -35.04 -3.91
CA ALA A 72 -8.49 -36.44 -3.67
C ALA A 72 -9.61 -37.24 -4.34
N GLY A 73 -9.27 -38.11 -5.30
CA GLY A 73 -10.19 -39.13 -5.78
C GLY A 73 -10.20 -39.30 -7.29
N GLN A 74 -9.24 -40.04 -7.84
CA GLN A 74 -9.58 -41.01 -8.89
C GLN A 74 -8.67 -42.23 -8.77
N LEU A 75 -9.12 -43.12 -7.88
CA LEU A 75 -8.89 -44.55 -7.98
C LEU A 75 -9.42 -45.06 -9.33
N LEU A 76 -8.62 -45.93 -9.96
CA LEU A 76 -9.01 -47.07 -10.79
C LEU A 76 -9.91 -46.80 -12.01
N HIS A 77 -9.34 -46.98 -13.22
CA HIS A 77 -9.76 -48.03 -14.15
C HIS A 77 -8.71 -48.24 -15.26
#